data_AF-A0A0J1BPH2-F1
#
_entry.id   AF-A0A0J1BPH2-F1
#
_cell.length_a   1.000
_cell.length_b   1.000
_cell.length_c   1.000
_cell.angle_alpha   90.00
_cell.angle_beta   90.00
_cell.angle_gamma   90.00
#
_symmetry.space_group_name_H-M   'P 1'
#
loop_
_entity.id
_entity.type
_entity.pdbx_description
1 polymer ?
#
loop_
_entity_poly.entity_id
_entity_poly.type
_entity_poly.pdbx_seq_one_letter_code
_entity_poly.pdbx_strand_id
1 'polypeptide(L)'
;MKWAFQHHPEGQWNRIGILVPTPAHAQHRALHRLRARGVTIETATDQRPLAGFTGPVIAYAPDLPTLAAAEQLPITCAVLALAAENIPLSPWVDAFTPRHLAGHVLTPLQPLLPDATVRRAMVYFTHRLVATSPANEPSTLHGIVAGIRHLQGQGCVFTTEELLALALQLNWSPSAIGRLQHMLTDAFPAPAAWPTQPSSPRPPSNP
;
A
#
# COMPACT_ATOMS: atom_id res chain seq x y z
N MET A 1 -27.79 8.33 -15.39
CA MET A 1 -27.86 6.93 -14.90
C MET A 1 -28.10 6.94 -13.40
N LYS A 2 -29.28 6.49 -12.95
CA LYS A 2 -29.54 6.21 -11.52
C LYS A 2 -29.19 4.75 -11.28
N TRP A 3 -28.15 4.50 -10.47
CA TRP A 3 -27.81 3.16 -10.03
C TRP A 3 -28.84 2.73 -8.99
N ALA A 4 -29.66 1.73 -9.31
CA ALA A 4 -30.57 1.10 -8.37
C ALA A 4 -29.76 0.13 -7.51
N PHE A 5 -29.43 0.51 -6.28
CA PHE A 5 -28.96 -0.45 -5.29
C PHE A 5 -30.15 -1.32 -4.89
N GLN A 6 -30.21 -2.54 -5.43
CA GLN A 6 -31.06 -3.57 -4.82
C GLN A 6 -30.45 -3.90 -3.46
N HIS A 7 -31.14 -3.52 -2.38
CA HIS A 7 -30.79 -3.93 -1.03
C HIS A 7 -30.90 -5.45 -0.95
N HIS A 8 -29.77 -6.14 -1.08
CA HIS A 8 -29.67 -7.54 -0.65
C HIS A 8 -30.00 -7.56 0.86
N PRO A 9 -30.78 -8.51 1.37
CA PRO A 9 -31.12 -8.61 2.80
C PRO A 9 -29.88 -8.75 3.71
N GLU A 10 -28.70 -9.03 3.15
CA GLU A 10 -27.41 -9.10 3.83
C GLU A 10 -26.64 -7.77 3.91
N GLY A 11 -27.10 -6.73 3.20
CA GLY A 11 -26.46 -5.41 3.12
C GLY A 11 -26.78 -4.51 4.32
N GLN A 12 -26.54 -4.99 5.54
CA GLN A 12 -26.68 -4.16 6.72
C GLN A 12 -25.41 -3.31 6.91
N TRP A 13 -25.59 -2.00 7.13
CA TRP A 13 -24.49 -1.04 7.29
C TRP A 13 -23.51 -1.40 8.42
N ASN A 14 -24.00 -2.06 9.47
CA ASN A 14 -23.19 -2.59 10.58
C ASN A 14 -22.26 -3.75 10.20
N ARG A 15 -22.36 -4.27 8.96
CA ARG A 15 -21.47 -5.29 8.39
C ARG A 15 -20.47 -4.72 7.39
N ILE A 16 -20.36 -3.39 7.27
CA ILE A 16 -19.28 -2.73 6.56
C ILE A 16 -18.28 -2.11 7.55
N GLY A 17 -17.01 -2.46 7.39
CA GLY A 17 -15.89 -1.81 8.06
C GLY A 17 -15.21 -0.84 7.10
N ILE A 18 -14.84 0.35 7.56
CA ILE A 18 -14.03 1.29 6.80
C ILE A 18 -12.75 1.55 7.56
N LEU A 19 -11.63 1.34 6.89
CA LEU A 19 -10.32 1.70 7.41
C LEU A 19 -9.84 2.97 6.71
N VAL A 20 -9.35 3.93 7.50
CA VAL A 20 -8.77 5.18 6.98
C VAL A 20 -7.33 5.39 7.47
N PRO A 21 -6.49 6.14 6.74
CA PRO A 21 -5.09 6.34 7.14
C PRO A 21 -4.94 7.10 8.45
N THR A 22 -5.69 8.20 8.61
CA THR A 22 -5.52 9.13 9.72
C THR A 22 -6.87 9.56 10.33
N PRO A 23 -6.88 10.04 11.58
CA PRO A 23 -8.10 10.57 12.20
C PRO A 23 -8.76 11.70 11.41
N ALA A 24 -7.98 12.49 10.68
CA ALA A 24 -8.49 13.57 9.83
C ALA A 24 -9.43 13.03 8.73
N HIS A 25 -9.10 11.87 8.14
CA HIS A 25 -9.97 11.22 7.16
C HIS A 25 -11.29 10.76 7.79
N ALA A 26 -11.26 10.22 9.01
CA ALA A 26 -12.46 9.76 9.74
C ALA A 26 -13.47 10.90 10.01
N GLN A 27 -13.01 12.15 10.07
CA GLN A 27 -13.86 13.33 10.28
C GLN A 27 -14.58 13.81 9.01
N HIS A 28 -14.30 13.21 7.84
CA HIS A 28 -14.94 13.60 6.60
C HIS A 28 -16.47 13.44 6.70
N ARG A 29 -17.22 14.47 6.28
CA ARG A 29 -18.69 14.55 6.46
C ARG A 29 -19.43 13.32 5.91
N ALA A 30 -18.96 12.76 4.80
CA ALA A 30 -19.55 11.56 4.21
C ALA A 30 -19.36 10.32 5.12
N LEU A 31 -18.19 10.16 5.73
CA LEU A 31 -17.90 9.06 6.65
C LEU A 31 -18.69 9.21 7.95
N HIS A 32 -18.84 10.43 8.47
CA HIS A 32 -19.69 10.68 9.63
C HIS A 32 -21.14 10.24 9.39
N ARG A 33 -21.69 10.46 8.19
CA ARG A 33 -23.04 9.98 7.82
C ARG A 33 -23.12 8.46 7.75
N LEU A 34 -22.07 7.79 7.28
CA LEU A 34 -22.00 6.33 7.25
C LEU A 34 -21.90 5.73 8.65
N ARG A 35 -21.08 6.34 9.53
CA ARG A 35 -21.00 5.96 10.94
C ARG A 35 -22.36 6.08 11.63
N ALA A 36 -23.10 7.16 11.37
CA ALA A 36 -24.46 7.33 11.88
C ALA A 36 -25.47 6.28 11.37
N ARG A 37 -25.16 5.59 10.26
CA ARG A 37 -25.95 4.47 9.72
C ARG A 37 -25.52 3.11 10.28
N GLY A 38 -24.48 3.07 11.11
CA GLY A 38 -23.97 1.86 11.76
C GLY A 38 -22.67 1.31 11.18
N VAL A 39 -22.07 1.95 10.18
CA VAL A 39 -20.77 1.53 9.63
C VAL A 39 -19.66 1.73 10.67
N THR A 40 -18.84 0.70 10.89
CA THR A 40 -17.65 0.80 11.74
C THR A 40 -16.55 1.50 10.95
N ILE A 41 -15.97 2.58 11.50
CA ILE A 41 -14.94 3.36 10.80
C ILE A 41 -13.77 3.53 11.76
N GLU A 42 -12.61 3.01 11.41
CA GLU A 42 -11.41 3.02 12.25
C GLU A 42 -10.18 3.52 11.51
N THR A 43 -9.16 3.90 12.25
CA THR A 43 -7.86 4.28 11.68
C THR A 43 -6.94 3.07 11.56
N ALA A 44 -6.02 3.11 10.59
CA ALA A 44 -4.99 2.07 10.43
C ALA A 44 -4.14 1.84 11.69
N THR A 45 -4.04 2.85 12.57
CA THR A 45 -3.31 2.79 13.84
C THR A 45 -4.11 2.20 15.01
N ASP A 46 -5.45 2.14 14.94
CA ASP A 46 -6.29 1.60 16.01
C ASP A 46 -7.43 0.75 15.44
N GLN A 47 -7.06 -0.46 15.01
CA GLN A 47 -7.95 -1.38 14.31
C GLN A 47 -8.75 -2.29 15.27
N ARG A 48 -8.63 -2.10 16.58
CA ARG A 48 -9.25 -2.97 17.60
C ARG A 48 -10.75 -3.18 17.38
N PRO A 49 -11.54 -2.15 16.99
CA PRO A 49 -12.96 -2.35 16.71
C PRO A 49 -13.26 -3.17 15.45
N LEU A 50 -12.29 -3.30 14.53
CA LEU A 50 -12.38 -4.15 13.33
C LEU A 50 -11.81 -5.56 13.54
N ALA A 51 -11.13 -5.84 14.65
CA ALA A 51 -10.52 -7.15 14.90
C ALA A 51 -11.55 -8.31 15.00
N GLY A 52 -12.77 -8.02 15.44
CA GLY A 52 -13.89 -8.98 15.49
C GLY A 52 -14.82 -8.94 14.28
N PHE A 53 -14.45 -8.19 13.24
CA PHE A 53 -15.32 -7.90 12.12
C PHE A 53 -15.28 -9.00 11.05
N THR A 54 -16.44 -9.51 10.66
CA THR A 54 -16.58 -10.65 9.72
C THR A 54 -17.09 -10.23 8.33
N GLY A 55 -17.19 -8.92 8.08
CA GLY A 55 -17.66 -8.35 6.82
C GLY A 55 -16.55 -7.78 5.93
N PRO A 56 -16.90 -7.23 4.76
CA PRO A 56 -15.94 -6.56 3.90
C PRO A 56 -15.37 -5.32 4.57
N VAL A 57 -14.09 -5.07 4.34
CA VAL A 57 -13.38 -3.87 4.79
C VAL A 57 -13.08 -3.01 3.59
N ILE A 58 -13.47 -1.74 3.67
CA ILE A 58 -13.16 -0.72 2.67
C ILE A 58 -11.98 0.10 3.20
N ALA A 59 -10.83 0.01 2.54
CA ALA A 59 -9.71 0.90 2.77
C ALA A 59 -9.97 2.21 1.98
N TYR A 60 -10.34 3.28 2.68
CA TYR A 60 -10.73 4.56 2.06
C TYR A 60 -9.58 5.57 2.08
N ALA A 61 -9.28 6.12 0.90
CA ALA A 61 -8.09 6.92 0.61
C ALA A 61 -6.80 6.29 1.17
N PRO A 62 -6.54 4.99 0.91
CA PRO A 62 -5.52 4.26 1.65
C PRO A 62 -4.10 4.64 1.22
N ASP A 63 -3.19 4.63 2.19
CA ASP A 63 -1.75 4.52 1.99
C ASP A 63 -1.30 3.06 2.18
N LEU A 64 -0.01 2.76 1.93
CA LEU A 64 0.51 1.39 2.11
C LEU A 64 0.34 0.86 3.54
N PRO A 65 0.60 1.64 4.62
CA PRO A 65 0.27 1.22 5.98
C PRO A 65 -1.20 0.85 6.17
N THR A 66 -2.14 1.60 5.59
CA THR A 66 -3.58 1.30 5.66
C THR A 66 -3.90 -0.02 4.97
N LEU A 67 -3.29 -0.30 3.82
CA LEU A 67 -3.49 -1.58 3.12
C LEU A 67 -2.87 -2.75 3.90
N ALA A 68 -1.65 -2.59 4.41
CA ALA A 68 -1.00 -3.59 5.26
C ALA A 68 -1.85 -3.92 6.50
N ALA A 69 -2.44 -2.88 7.10
CA ALA A 69 -3.38 -3.02 8.20
C ALA A 69 -4.62 -3.82 7.80
N ALA A 70 -5.23 -3.50 6.66
CA ALA A 70 -6.42 -4.21 6.17
C ALA A 70 -6.15 -5.69 5.88
N GLU A 71 -4.99 -6.04 5.31
CA GLU A 71 -4.59 -7.42 5.02
C GLU A 71 -4.28 -8.24 6.28
N GLN A 72 -3.97 -7.58 7.41
CA GLN A 72 -3.71 -8.25 8.69
C GLN A 72 -4.97 -8.57 9.49
N LEU A 73 -6.14 -8.13 9.05
CA LEU A 73 -7.38 -8.37 9.75
C LEU A 73 -7.79 -9.84 9.64
N PRO A 74 -7.94 -10.57 10.76
CA PRO A 74 -7.98 -12.03 10.77
C PRO A 74 -9.25 -12.67 10.17
N ILE A 75 -10.33 -11.90 9.96
CA ILE A 75 -11.65 -12.42 9.53
C ILE A 75 -12.26 -11.60 8.38
N THR A 76 -11.44 -10.79 7.70
CA THR A 76 -11.92 -9.97 6.60
C THR A 76 -12.18 -10.84 5.37
N CYS A 77 -13.41 -10.83 4.86
CA CYS A 77 -13.78 -11.64 3.69
C CYS A 77 -13.33 -11.01 2.36
N ALA A 78 -13.09 -9.70 2.35
CA ALA A 78 -12.54 -8.96 1.21
C ALA A 78 -12.04 -7.58 1.65
N VAL A 79 -10.93 -7.13 1.05
CA VAL A 79 -10.43 -5.75 1.14
C VAL A 79 -10.78 -5.01 -0.14
N LEU A 80 -11.46 -3.86 -0.02
CA LEU A 80 -11.76 -2.96 -1.13
C LEU A 80 -10.98 -1.67 -0.95
N ALA A 81 -10.01 -1.40 -1.83
CA ALA A 81 -9.27 -0.15 -1.83
C ALA A 81 -10.01 0.92 -2.67
N LEU A 82 -10.28 2.08 -2.08
CA LEU A 82 -10.88 3.23 -2.75
C LEU A 82 -9.95 4.44 -2.63
N ALA A 83 -9.23 4.79 -3.70
CA ALA A 83 -8.32 5.93 -3.73
C ALA A 83 -8.70 6.94 -4.82
N ALA A 84 -8.30 8.20 -4.61
CA ALA A 84 -8.37 9.23 -5.65
C ALA A 84 -7.21 9.10 -6.65
N GLU A 85 -6.06 8.60 -6.18
CA GLU A 85 -4.84 8.41 -6.96
C GLU A 85 -4.34 6.98 -6.79
N ASN A 86 -3.83 6.42 -7.89
CA ASN A 86 -3.45 5.02 -7.97
C ASN A 86 -1.98 4.76 -7.64
N ILE A 87 -1.10 5.77 -7.82
CA ILE A 87 0.36 5.63 -7.67
C ILE A 87 0.78 5.04 -6.30
N PRO A 88 0.19 5.46 -5.16
CA PRO A 88 0.57 4.91 -3.86
C PRO A 88 0.18 3.45 -3.66
N LEU A 89 -0.70 2.90 -4.51
CA LEU A 89 -1.26 1.55 -4.36
C LEU A 89 -0.48 0.49 -5.13
N SER A 90 0.39 0.90 -6.07
CA SER A 90 1.04 -0.03 -6.99
C SER A 90 1.81 -1.16 -6.29
N PRO A 91 2.56 -0.94 -5.18
CA PRO A 91 3.16 -2.04 -4.42
C PRO A 91 2.17 -3.06 -3.84
N TRP A 92 0.96 -2.62 -3.47
CA TRP A 92 -0.10 -3.52 -3.00
C TRP A 92 -0.74 -4.30 -4.15
N VAL A 93 -0.92 -3.65 -5.30
CA VAL A 93 -1.40 -4.31 -6.52
C VAL A 93 -0.42 -5.40 -6.98
N ASP A 94 0.87 -5.11 -6.93
CA ASP A 94 1.92 -6.07 -7.28
C ASP A 94 2.03 -7.21 -6.24
N ALA A 95 1.81 -6.91 -4.97
CA ALA A 95 1.84 -7.91 -3.89
C ALA A 95 0.70 -8.94 -3.98
N PHE A 96 -0.54 -8.49 -4.23
CA PHE A 96 -1.73 -9.33 -4.05
C PHE A 96 -2.57 -9.51 -5.33
N THR A 97 -2.23 -8.82 -6.41
CA THR A 97 -2.93 -8.91 -7.71
C THR A 97 -4.46 -8.76 -7.58
N PRO A 98 -4.95 -7.70 -6.92
CA PRO A 98 -6.37 -7.53 -6.63
C PRO A 98 -7.19 -7.41 -7.92
N ARG A 99 -8.45 -7.85 -7.85
CA ARG A 99 -9.38 -7.68 -8.97
C ARG A 99 -9.72 -6.20 -9.17
N HIS A 100 -9.39 -5.66 -10.34
CA HIS A 100 -9.82 -4.33 -10.73
C HIS A 100 -11.36 -4.28 -10.92
N LEU A 101 -12.02 -3.35 -10.22
CA LEU A 101 -13.47 -3.17 -10.28
C LEU A 101 -13.89 -1.95 -11.12
N ALA A 102 -13.18 -0.83 -10.99
CA ALA A 102 -13.49 0.42 -11.68
C ALA A 102 -12.31 1.41 -11.61
N GLY A 103 -12.34 2.42 -12.48
CA GLY A 103 -11.33 3.50 -12.52
C GLY A 103 -10.21 3.23 -13.53
N HIS A 104 -9.08 3.89 -13.33
CA HIS A 104 -7.89 3.64 -14.13
C HIS A 104 -7.25 2.31 -13.69
N VAL A 105 -6.95 1.45 -14.65
CA VAL A 105 -6.34 0.14 -14.39
C VAL A 105 -4.88 0.36 -13.99
N LEU A 106 -4.54 0.02 -12.76
CA LEU A 106 -3.15 -0.31 -12.42
C LEU A 106 -2.86 -1.66 -13.06
N THR A 107 -2.05 -1.65 -14.11
CA THR A 107 -1.58 -2.90 -14.68
C THR A 107 -0.45 -3.38 -13.77
N PRO A 108 -0.61 -4.49 -13.04
CA PRO A 108 0.51 -5.04 -12.30
C PRO A 108 1.63 -5.27 -13.31
N LEU A 109 2.80 -4.69 -13.05
CA LEU A 109 4.00 -5.09 -13.76
C LEU A 109 4.13 -6.57 -13.43
N GLN A 110 3.95 -7.46 -14.42
CA GLN A 110 3.98 -8.93 -14.25
C GLN A 110 4.84 -9.30 -13.05
N PRO A 111 4.33 -9.98 -12.02
CA PRO A 111 4.88 -9.97 -10.66
C PRO A 111 6.39 -10.20 -10.71
N LEU A 112 7.14 -9.11 -10.75
CA LEU A 112 8.57 -9.15 -10.96
C LEU A 112 9.12 -9.27 -9.55
N LEU A 113 8.92 -10.46 -9.00
CA LEU A 113 9.54 -10.80 -7.74
C LEU A 113 11.04 -10.59 -7.96
N PRO A 114 11.70 -9.80 -7.12
CA PRO A 114 13.10 -9.45 -7.35
C PRO A 114 13.95 -10.73 -7.29
N ASP A 115 15.21 -10.61 -7.70
CA ASP A 115 16.15 -11.73 -7.76
C ASP A 115 16.03 -12.67 -6.53
N ALA A 116 16.20 -13.97 -6.74
CA ALA A 116 16.06 -14.97 -5.68
C ALA A 116 16.93 -14.65 -4.44
N THR A 117 18.06 -13.99 -4.64
CA THR A 117 18.95 -13.48 -3.58
C THR A 117 18.29 -12.37 -2.77
N VAL A 118 17.67 -11.38 -3.43
CA VAL A 118 16.93 -10.30 -2.77
C VAL A 118 15.76 -10.86 -1.98
N ARG A 119 15.01 -11.80 -2.56
CA ARG A 119 13.92 -12.49 -1.85
C ARG A 119 14.40 -13.21 -0.59
N ARG A 120 15.48 -13.98 -0.69
CA ARG A 120 16.06 -14.68 0.49
C ARG A 120 16.53 -13.70 1.55
N ALA A 121 17.13 -12.58 1.13
CA ALA A 121 17.52 -11.53 2.06
C ALA A 121 16.31 -10.89 2.75
N MET A 122 15.23 -10.61 2.02
CA MET A 122 13.99 -10.07 2.60
C MET A 122 13.35 -11.03 3.61
N VAL A 123 13.37 -12.33 3.34
CA VAL A 123 12.93 -13.35 4.32
C VAL A 123 13.82 -13.31 5.57
N TYR A 124 15.15 -13.27 5.41
CA TYR A 124 16.07 -13.15 6.53
C TYR A 124 15.84 -11.86 7.35
N PHE A 125 15.64 -10.73 6.68
CA PHE A 125 15.33 -9.44 7.32
C PHE A 125 14.00 -9.49 8.06
N THR A 126 13.01 -10.19 7.53
CA THR A 126 11.72 -10.42 8.21
C THR A 126 11.92 -11.16 9.51
N HIS A 127 12.69 -12.26 9.52
CA HIS A 127 12.99 -12.99 10.76
C HIS A 127 13.69 -12.11 11.79
N ARG A 128 14.64 -11.26 11.37
CA ARG A 128 15.28 -10.29 12.26
C ARG A 128 14.29 -9.29 12.81
N LEU A 129 13.42 -8.74 11.96
CA LEU A 129 12.43 -7.75 12.35
C LEU A 129 11.44 -8.33 13.38
N VAL A 130 10.96 -9.55 13.17
CA VAL A 130 10.05 -10.26 14.10
C VAL A 130 10.70 -10.56 15.44
N ALA A 131 12.00 -10.88 15.46
CA ALA A 131 12.73 -11.14 16.69
C ALA A 131 13.15 -9.86 17.44
N THR A 132 13.01 -8.69 16.82
CA THR A 132 13.41 -7.40 17.38
C THR A 132 12.32 -6.84 18.30
N SER A 133 12.73 -6.27 19.43
CA SER A 133 11.82 -5.53 20.31
C SER A 133 11.37 -4.20 19.67
N PRO A 134 10.16 -3.69 19.97
CA PRO A 134 9.66 -2.44 19.37
C PRO A 134 10.59 -1.23 19.55
N ALA A 135 11.31 -1.15 20.69
CA ALA A 135 12.28 -0.08 20.94
C ALA A 135 13.48 -0.11 19.97
N ASN A 136 13.84 -1.29 19.48
CA ASN A 136 14.99 -1.52 18.60
C ASN A 136 14.58 -1.68 17.11
N GLU A 137 13.28 -1.66 16.80
CA GLU A 137 12.74 -1.73 15.44
C GLU A 137 13.35 -0.67 14.52
N PRO A 138 13.47 0.63 14.91
CA PRO A 138 14.04 1.64 14.03
C PRO A 138 15.50 1.34 13.65
N SER A 139 16.32 0.91 14.60
CA SER A 139 17.72 0.55 14.33
C SER A 139 17.82 -0.70 13.43
N THR A 140 16.94 -1.68 13.65
CA THR A 140 16.87 -2.88 12.80
C THR A 140 16.51 -2.52 11.36
N LEU A 141 15.53 -1.64 11.16
CA LEU A 141 15.15 -1.15 9.83
C LEU A 141 16.31 -0.40 9.14
N HIS A 142 17.08 0.40 9.85
CA HIS A 142 18.30 1.03 9.30
C HIS A 142 19.32 -0.01 8.84
N GLY A 143 19.55 -1.06 9.65
CA GLY A 143 20.41 -2.17 9.27
C GLY A 143 19.90 -2.94 8.04
N ILE A 144 18.58 -3.11 7.92
CA ILE A 144 17.96 -3.73 6.75
C ILE A 144 18.19 -2.88 5.50
N VAL A 145 17.94 -1.57 5.56
CA VAL A 145 18.17 -0.66 4.42
C VAL A 145 19.65 -0.64 4.00
N ALA A 146 20.58 -0.66 4.96
CA ALA A 146 22.00 -0.81 4.66
C ALA A 146 22.31 -2.14 3.96
N GLY A 147 21.68 -3.24 4.40
CA GLY A 147 21.79 -4.55 3.75
C GLY A 147 21.24 -4.56 2.32
N ILE A 148 20.09 -3.92 2.09
CA ILE A 148 19.50 -3.75 0.76
C ILE A 148 20.45 -2.95 -0.15
N ARG A 149 21.02 -1.85 0.34
CA ARG A 149 22.05 -1.08 -0.41
C ARG A 149 23.27 -1.94 -0.76
N HIS A 150 23.69 -2.82 0.14
CA HIS A 150 24.79 -3.73 -0.12
C HIS A 150 24.48 -4.71 -1.26
N LEU A 151 23.26 -5.27 -1.29
CA LEU A 151 22.81 -6.14 -2.39
C LEU A 151 22.82 -5.42 -3.73
N GLN A 152 22.38 -4.15 -3.76
CA GLN A 152 22.47 -3.34 -4.97
C GLN A 152 23.93 -3.13 -5.41
N GLY A 153 24.83 -2.86 -4.46
CA GLY A 153 26.28 -2.73 -4.72
C GLY A 153 26.92 -4.02 -5.25
N GLN A 154 26.30 -5.18 -5.00
CA GLN A 154 26.70 -6.48 -5.56
C GLN A 154 26.09 -6.77 -6.94
N GLY A 155 25.34 -5.83 -7.52
CA GLY A 155 24.71 -5.97 -8.83
C GLY A 155 23.33 -6.65 -8.80
N CYS A 156 22.72 -6.84 -7.63
CA CYS A 156 21.33 -7.29 -7.57
C CYS A 156 20.40 -6.18 -8.12
N VAL A 157 19.49 -6.57 -8.99
CA VAL A 157 18.51 -5.65 -9.59
C VAL A 157 17.18 -5.79 -8.86
N PHE A 158 16.65 -4.66 -8.39
CA PHE A 158 15.33 -4.56 -7.78
C PHE A 158 14.86 -3.10 -7.78
N THR A 159 13.56 -2.90 -7.61
CA THR A 159 12.96 -1.57 -7.43
C THR A 159 12.47 -1.37 -5.98
N THR A 160 12.26 -0.11 -5.58
CA THR A 160 11.61 0.22 -4.30
C THR A 160 10.21 -0.40 -4.20
N GLU A 161 9.48 -0.41 -5.30
CA GLU A 161 8.14 -1.00 -5.40
C GLU A 161 8.15 -2.51 -5.15
N GLU A 162 9.08 -3.25 -5.77
CA GLU A 162 9.25 -4.69 -5.55
C GLU A 162 9.60 -5.03 -4.11
N LEU A 163 10.45 -4.22 -3.46
CA LEU A 163 10.80 -4.40 -2.04
C LEU A 163 9.59 -4.16 -1.11
N LEU A 164 8.78 -3.14 -1.41
CA LEU A 164 7.57 -2.85 -0.64
C LEU A 164 6.50 -3.93 -0.86
N ALA A 165 6.33 -4.41 -2.09
CA ALA A 165 5.46 -5.52 -2.41
C ALA A 165 5.86 -6.80 -1.66
N LEU A 166 7.17 -7.12 -1.63
CA LEU A 166 7.68 -8.23 -0.83
C LEU A 166 7.45 -8.06 0.67
N ALA A 167 7.66 -6.86 1.22
CA ALA A 167 7.43 -6.61 2.63
C ALA A 167 5.94 -6.79 3.01
N LEU A 168 5.01 -6.42 2.12
CA LEU A 168 3.58 -6.68 2.27
C LEU A 168 3.28 -8.19 2.25
N GLN A 169 3.81 -8.94 1.27
CA GLN A 169 3.63 -10.40 1.18
C GLN A 169 4.22 -11.15 2.39
N LEU A 170 5.29 -10.62 2.97
CA LEU A 170 5.93 -11.14 4.17
C LEU A 170 5.23 -10.69 5.46
N ASN A 171 4.07 -10.05 5.35
CA ASN A 171 3.20 -9.62 6.44
C ASN A 171 3.90 -8.72 7.47
N TRP A 172 4.72 -7.78 7.00
CA TRP A 172 5.35 -6.79 7.90
C TRP A 172 4.29 -5.89 8.54
N SER A 173 4.58 -5.40 9.75
CA SER A 173 3.66 -4.49 10.45
C SER A 173 3.43 -3.19 9.65
N PRO A 174 2.24 -2.56 9.74
CA PRO A 174 1.96 -1.29 9.07
C PRO A 174 2.99 -0.20 9.37
N SER A 175 3.49 -0.15 10.61
CA SER A 175 4.53 0.79 11.02
C SER A 175 5.86 0.53 10.33
N ALA A 176 6.26 -0.75 10.21
CA ALA A 176 7.49 -1.12 9.52
C ALA A 176 7.40 -0.83 8.01
N ILE A 177 6.25 -1.08 7.38
CA ILE A 177 5.99 -0.73 5.97
C ILE A 177 6.13 0.78 5.75
N GLY A 178 5.45 1.61 6.57
CA GLY A 178 5.52 3.06 6.43
C GLY A 178 6.93 3.62 6.62
N ARG A 179 7.69 3.08 7.59
CA ARG A 179 9.09 3.47 7.81
C ARG A 179 9.98 3.02 6.66
N LEU A 180 9.85 1.78 6.19
CA LEU A 180 10.62 1.26 5.07
C LEU A 180 10.37 2.11 3.81
N GLN A 181 9.11 2.43 3.49
CA GLN A 181 8.76 3.28 2.36
C GLN A 181 9.43 4.65 2.43
N HIS A 182 9.41 5.29 3.59
CA HIS A 182 10.07 6.59 3.78
C HIS A 182 11.58 6.46 3.54
N MET A 183 12.22 5.47 4.15
CA MET A 183 13.66 5.25 4.04
C MET A 183 14.11 4.86 2.62
N LEU A 184 13.32 4.07 1.89
CA LEU A 184 13.63 3.68 0.52
C LEU A 184 13.45 4.84 -0.46
N THR A 185 12.42 5.69 -0.27
CA THR A 185 12.23 6.91 -1.06
C THR A 185 13.45 7.83 -0.95
N ASP A 186 14.00 7.99 0.24
CA ASP A 186 15.21 8.80 0.47
C ASP A 186 16.49 8.13 -0.05
N ALA A 187 16.54 6.80 -0.01
CA ALA A 187 17.74 6.03 -0.36
C ALA A 187 17.89 5.76 -1.86
N PHE A 188 16.77 5.62 -2.57
CA PHE A 188 16.71 5.21 -3.96
C PHE A 188 15.74 6.13 -4.72
N PRO A 189 16.13 7.39 -4.98
CA PRO A 189 15.29 8.29 -5.73
C PRO A 189 15.00 7.67 -7.11
N ALA A 190 13.76 7.81 -7.57
CA ALA A 190 13.39 7.40 -8.91
C ALA A 190 14.39 8.01 -9.93
N PRO A 191 14.79 7.28 -10.97
CA PRO A 191 15.65 7.85 -12.00
C PRO A 191 14.99 9.13 -12.50
N ALA A 192 15.73 10.25 -12.43
CA ALA A 192 15.22 11.55 -12.84
C ALA A 192 14.58 11.40 -14.23
N ALA A 193 13.33 11.79 -14.35
CA ALA A 193 12.65 11.84 -15.65
C ALA A 193 13.60 12.54 -16.61
N TRP A 194 13.95 11.86 -17.71
CA TRP A 194 14.89 12.40 -18.68
C TRP A 194 14.42 13.81 -19.06
N PRO A 195 15.32 14.80 -19.16
CA PRO A 195 14.92 16.10 -19.66
C PRO A 195 14.30 15.87 -21.03
N THR A 196 13.00 16.17 -21.14
CA THR A 196 12.30 16.27 -22.42
C THR A 196 13.21 17.05 -23.36
N GLN A 197 13.64 16.41 -24.45
CA GLN A 197 14.51 17.03 -25.44
C GLN A 197 13.96 18.42 -25.78
N PRO A 198 14.81 19.46 -25.82
CA PRO A 198 14.37 20.78 -26.24
C PRO A 198 13.80 20.65 -27.66
N SER A 199 12.55 21.12 -27.80
CA SER A 199 11.79 21.20 -29.04
C SER A 199 12.70 21.67 -30.18
N SER A 200 12.84 20.86 -31.22
CA SER A 200 13.61 21.22 -32.41
C SER A 200 13.14 22.57 -32.98
N PRO A 201 14.04 23.44 -33.44
CA PRO A 201 13.67 24.74 -33.98
C PRO A 201 12.82 24.58 -35.24
N ARG A 202 11.76 25.39 -35.31
CA ARG A 202 10.82 25.48 -36.44
C ARG A 202 11.61 25.77 -37.73
N PRO A 203 11.38 25.04 -38.84
CA PRO A 203 12.06 25.34 -40.10
C PRO A 203 11.66 26.74 -40.59
N PRO A 204 12.58 27.46 -41.26
CA PRO A 204 12.29 28.80 -41.76
C PRO A 204 11.21 28.75 -42.84
N SER A 205 10.24 29.65 -42.71
CA SER A 205 9.25 29.93 -43.74
C SER A 205 9.98 30.44 -44.99
N ASN A 206 9.91 29.68 -46.08
CA ASN A 206 10.41 30.16 -47.37
C ASN A 206 9.48 31.26 -47.93
N PRO A 207 10.05 32.28 -48.60
CA PRO A 207 9.33 33.44 -49.13
C PRO A 207 8.41 33.12 -50.31
#